data_AF-A0A2M7EL34-F1
#
_entry.id   AF-A0A2M7EL34-F1
#
_cell.length_a   1.000
_cell.length_b   1.000
_cell.length_c   1.000
_cell.angle_alpha   90.00
_cell.angle_beta   90.00
_cell.angle_gamma   90.00
#
_symmetry.space_group_name_H-M   'P 1'
#
loop_
_entity.id
_entity.type
_entity.pdbx_description
1 polymer ?
#
loop_
_entity_poly.entity_id
_entity_poly.type
_entity_poly.pdbx_seq_one_letter_code
_entity_poly.pdbx_strand_id
1 'polypeptide(L)'
;HIYFDRSIFTKGRRPAINLPLSVTRVGRQTQASIYQQANHKITAFLSEYESLQNLAHFGAELSPNVKRVITRGERIIQVFDQKYSEIISSEMQLILLALAYSESFFDVDIKILKEKILKSDYKNLIKQIENIKTFTELLEYLGKNKKEFIS
;
A
#
# COMPACT_ATOMS: atom_id res chain seq x y z
N HIS A 1 -2.24 -19.98 -3.92
CA HIS A 1 -2.32 -20.36 -2.51
C HIS A 1 -2.12 -19.12 -1.67
N ILE A 2 -3.08 -18.83 -0.81
CA ILE A 2 -2.97 -17.76 0.21
C ILE A 2 -2.52 -18.46 1.49
N TYR A 3 -1.43 -18.01 2.08
CA TYR A 3 -0.89 -18.58 3.32
C TYR A 3 -1.17 -17.65 4.50
N PHE A 4 -1.76 -18.20 5.56
CA PHE A 4 -2.04 -17.47 6.79
C PHE A 4 -1.02 -17.84 7.87
N ASP A 5 -0.44 -16.83 8.52
CA ASP A 5 0.66 -17.01 9.47
C ASP A 5 0.27 -16.56 10.87
N ARG A 6 0.50 -17.44 11.85
CA ARG A 6 0.21 -17.19 13.27
C ARG A 6 1.06 -16.06 13.84
N SER A 7 2.30 -15.90 13.38
CA SER A 7 3.19 -14.82 13.83
C SER A 7 2.67 -13.44 13.39
N ILE A 8 2.05 -13.35 12.21
CA ILE A 8 1.43 -12.12 11.70
C ILE A 8 0.15 -11.82 12.48
N PHE A 9 -0.65 -12.85 12.77
CA PHE A 9 -1.87 -12.70 13.57
C PHE A 9 -1.59 -12.20 14.99
N THR A 10 -0.56 -12.73 15.64
CA THR A 10 -0.14 -12.31 16.99
C THR A 10 0.42 -10.89 17.02
N LYS A 11 0.97 -10.40 15.91
CA LYS A 11 1.35 -8.98 15.71
C LYS A 11 0.15 -8.05 15.47
N GLY A 12 -1.08 -8.57 15.47
CA GLY A 12 -2.31 -7.78 15.37
C GLY A 12 -2.74 -7.40 13.94
N ARG A 13 -2.07 -7.91 12.90
CA ARG A 13 -2.43 -7.62 11.49
C ARG A 13 -3.56 -8.51 11.01
N ARG A 14 -4.56 -7.94 10.33
CA ARG A 14 -5.70 -8.68 9.77
C ARG A 14 -6.02 -8.18 8.36
N PRO A 15 -6.05 -9.04 7.34
CA PRO A 15 -5.86 -10.49 7.38
C PRO A 15 -4.39 -10.90 7.59
N ALA A 16 -4.17 -12.01 8.28
CA ALA A 16 -2.82 -12.48 8.64
C ALA A 16 -2.12 -13.22 7.49
N ILE A 17 -1.99 -12.57 6.33
CA ILE A 17 -1.45 -13.15 5.10
C ILE A 17 0.06 -13.01 5.08
N ASN A 18 0.77 -14.11 4.82
CA ASN A 18 2.21 -14.10 4.56
C ASN A 18 2.44 -13.84 3.07
N LEU A 19 2.92 -12.64 2.73
CA LEU A 19 3.10 -12.21 1.35
C LEU A 19 4.13 -13.07 0.58
N PRO A 20 5.35 -13.34 1.10
CA PRO A 20 6.33 -14.20 0.41
C PRO A 20 5.84 -15.61 0.09
N LEU A 21 5.10 -16.23 1.02
CA LEU A 21 4.59 -17.60 0.84
C LEU A 21 3.28 -17.66 0.05
N SER A 22 2.60 -16.52 -0.12
CA SER A 22 1.35 -16.45 -0.86
C SER A 22 1.62 -16.24 -2.35
N VAL A 23 1.15 -17.18 -3.17
CA VAL A 23 1.30 -17.13 -4.63
C VAL A 23 -0.04 -17.17 -5.33
N THR A 24 -0.19 -16.44 -6.43
CA THR A 24 -1.33 -16.60 -7.33
C THR A 24 -0.89 -17.35 -8.58
N ARG A 25 -1.59 -18.45 -8.91
CA ARG A 25 -1.33 -19.24 -10.13
C ARG A 25 -2.15 -18.77 -11.33
N VAL A 26 -3.25 -18.04 -11.12
CA VAL A 26 -4.26 -17.75 -12.16
C VAL A 26 -4.36 -16.25 -12.51
N GLY A 27 -3.77 -15.35 -11.70
CA GLY A 27 -4.13 -13.93 -11.73
C GLY A 27 -3.23 -12.96 -12.50
N ARG A 28 -2.13 -13.39 -13.14
CA ARG A 28 -1.16 -12.44 -13.73
C ARG A 28 -1.48 -11.95 -15.14
N GLN A 29 -2.22 -12.72 -15.94
CA GLN A 29 -2.45 -12.43 -17.37
C GLN A 29 -3.75 -11.63 -17.63
N THR A 30 -4.66 -11.57 -16.66
CA THR A 30 -5.98 -10.90 -16.81
C THR A 30 -6.09 -9.57 -16.07
N GLN A 31 -5.04 -9.15 -15.35
CA GLN A 31 -5.01 -7.88 -14.63
C GLN A 31 -4.70 -6.72 -15.59
N ALA A 32 -5.35 -5.57 -15.38
CA ALA A 32 -4.97 -4.36 -16.09
C ALA A 32 -3.54 -3.94 -15.73
N SER A 33 -2.82 -3.36 -16.69
CA SER A 33 -1.38 -3.02 -16.60
C SER A 33 -1.03 -2.25 -15.32
N ILE A 34 -1.89 -1.31 -14.90
CA ILE A 34 -1.68 -0.51 -13.70
C ILE A 34 -1.58 -1.36 -12.42
N TYR A 35 -2.44 -2.38 -12.27
CA TYR A 35 -2.42 -3.28 -11.11
C TYR A 35 -1.19 -4.18 -11.12
N GLN A 36 -0.78 -4.65 -12.31
CA GLN A 36 0.42 -5.46 -12.45
C GLN A 36 1.68 -4.66 -12.05
N GLN A 37 1.78 -3.40 -12.51
CA GLN A 37 2.87 -2.51 -12.15
C GLN A 37 2.88 -2.18 -10.66
N ALA A 38 1.71 -1.88 -10.08
CA ALA A 38 1.56 -1.62 -8.65
C ALA A 38 2.03 -2.84 -7.83
N ASN A 39 1.53 -4.03 -8.17
CA ASN A 39 1.91 -5.28 -7.50
C ASN A 39 3.42 -5.54 -7.59
N HIS A 40 4.03 -5.33 -8.76
CA HIS A 40 5.47 -5.54 -8.93
C HIS A 40 6.30 -4.58 -8.08
N LYS A 41 5.98 -3.27 -8.12
CA LYS A 41 6.67 -2.25 -7.33
C LYS A 41 6.51 -2.48 -5.83
N ILE A 42 5.30 -2.75 -5.36
CA ILE A 42 5.02 -2.96 -3.93
C ILE A 42 5.69 -4.24 -3.42
N THR A 43 5.66 -5.34 -4.17
CA THR A 43 6.31 -6.60 -3.76
C THR A 43 7.82 -6.44 -3.66
N ALA A 44 8.45 -5.81 -4.67
CA ALA A 44 9.88 -5.52 -4.64
C ALA A 44 10.25 -4.62 -3.45
N PHE A 45 9.46 -3.58 -3.23
CA PHE A 45 9.67 -2.65 -2.11
C PHE A 45 9.51 -3.32 -0.74
N LEU A 46 8.52 -4.19 -0.56
CA LEU A 46 8.31 -4.89 0.72
C LEU A 46 9.44 -5.88 1.03
N SER A 47 10.04 -6.51 0.01
CA SER A 47 11.24 -7.34 0.19
C SER A 47 12.45 -6.52 0.67
N GLU A 48 12.63 -5.32 0.13
CA GLU A 48 13.68 -4.40 0.57
C GLU A 48 13.42 -3.92 2.00
N TYR A 49 12.18 -3.55 2.29
CA TYR A 49 11.73 -3.16 3.63
C TYR A 49 11.99 -4.26 4.67
N GLU A 50 11.65 -5.53 4.41
CA GLU A 50 11.92 -6.62 5.35
C GLU A 50 13.41 -6.80 5.61
N SER A 51 14.23 -6.69 4.56
CA SER A 51 15.70 -6.77 4.68
C SER A 51 16.24 -5.66 5.58
N LEU A 52 15.79 -4.42 5.36
CA LEU A 52 16.19 -3.27 6.17
C LEU A 52 15.63 -3.31 7.60
N GLN A 53 14.41 -3.82 7.79
CA GLN A 53 13.81 -3.99 9.12
C GLN A 53 14.61 -4.98 9.96
N ASN A 54 15.04 -6.09 9.36
CA ASN A 54 15.91 -7.05 10.04
C ASN A 54 17.26 -6.42 10.43
N LEU A 55 17.89 -5.65 9.52
CA LEU A 55 19.13 -4.93 9.81
C LEU A 55 18.96 -3.89 10.92
N ALA A 56 17.84 -3.15 10.93
CA ALA A 56 17.52 -2.18 11.96
C ALA A 56 17.38 -2.82 13.35
N HIS A 57 16.89 -4.06 13.41
CA HIS A 57 16.73 -4.79 14.67
C HIS A 57 18.06 -5.13 15.35
N PHE A 58 19.16 -5.20 14.60
CA PHE A 58 20.51 -5.44 15.13
C PHE A 58 21.22 -4.18 15.66
N GLY A 59 20.51 -3.06 15.82
CA GLY A 59 21.04 -1.85 16.45
C GLY A 59 21.95 -1.00 15.57
N ALA A 60 21.92 -1.21 14.24
CA ALA A 60 22.66 -0.39 13.30
C ALA A 60 22.11 1.05 13.26
N GLU A 61 23.00 2.05 13.17
CA GLU A 61 22.59 3.43 12.94
C GLU A 61 21.83 3.56 11.61
N LEU A 62 20.56 3.98 11.71
CA LEU A 62 19.71 4.12 10.53
C LEU A 62 20.00 5.46 9.85
N SER A 63 20.60 5.39 8.67
CA SER A 63 20.68 6.51 7.74
C SER A 63 19.28 7.10 7.48
N PRO A 64 19.15 8.43 7.28
CA PRO A 64 17.87 9.07 6.93
C PRO A 64 17.12 8.39 5.79
N ASN A 65 17.84 7.84 4.81
CA ASN A 65 17.24 7.11 3.69
C ASN A 65 16.59 5.80 4.13
N VAL A 66 17.26 5.05 5.01
CA VAL A 66 16.72 3.80 5.58
C VAL A 66 15.48 4.08 6.41
N LYS A 67 15.49 5.15 7.21
CA LYS A 67 14.31 5.57 7.98
C LYS A 67 13.11 5.83 7.05
N ARG A 68 13.31 6.51 5.92
CA ARG A 68 12.23 6.75 4.94
C ARG A 68 11.67 5.44 4.37
N VAL A 69 12.52 4.47 4.05
CA VAL A 69 12.07 3.16 3.54
C VAL A 69 11.27 2.40 4.61
N ILE A 70 11.75 2.39 5.85
CA ILE A 70 11.04 1.76 6.97
C ILE A 70 9.66 2.42 7.17
N THR A 71 9.61 3.75 7.25
CA THR A 71 8.35 4.48 7.39
C THR A 71 7.38 4.20 6.25
N ARG A 72 7.84 4.15 4.99
CA ARG A 72 7.00 3.80 3.85
C ARG A 72 6.45 2.37 3.97
N GLY A 73 7.29 1.41 4.35
CA GLY A 73 6.86 0.02 4.52
C GLY A 73 5.83 -0.15 5.63
N GLU A 74 6.02 0.50 6.77
CA GLU A 74 5.04 0.50 7.86
C GLU A 74 3.69 1.04 7.40
N ARG A 75 3.67 2.12 6.60
CA ARG A 75 2.43 2.70 6.06
C ARG A 75 1.71 1.74 5.09
N ILE A 76 2.45 1.09 4.19
CA ILE A 76 1.88 0.13 3.25
C ILE A 76 1.25 -1.05 4.01
N ILE A 77 1.95 -1.55 5.03
CA ILE A 77 1.46 -2.62 5.88
C ILE A 77 0.18 -2.22 6.63
N GLN A 78 0.10 -0.96 7.10
CA GLN A 78 -1.12 -0.44 7.73
C GLN A 78 -2.30 -0.37 6.75
N VAL A 79 -2.07 -0.08 5.46
CA VAL A 79 -3.14 -0.10 4.45
C VAL A 79 -3.72 -1.50 4.27
N PHE A 80 -2.89 -2.54 4.34
CA PHE A 80 -3.34 -3.94 4.23
C PHE A 80 -4.22 -4.39 5.39
N ASP A 81 -4.19 -3.70 6.53
CA ASP A 81 -5.04 -4.02 7.66
C ASP A 81 -6.49 -3.63 7.38
N GLN A 82 -7.37 -4.61 7.20
CA GLN A 82 -8.76 -4.42 6.78
C GLN A 82 -9.69 -5.26 7.65
N LYS A 83 -10.78 -4.63 8.12
CA LYS A 83 -11.79 -5.34 8.90
C LYS A 83 -12.61 -6.26 8.00
N TYR A 84 -13.11 -7.36 8.55
CA TYR A 84 -13.94 -8.33 7.82
C TYR A 84 -15.23 -7.72 7.24
N SER A 85 -15.74 -6.64 7.84
CA SER A 85 -16.96 -5.95 7.42
C SER A 85 -16.72 -4.88 6.36
N GLU A 86 -15.46 -4.54 6.07
CA GLU A 86 -15.12 -3.49 5.11
C GLU A 86 -14.94 -4.12 3.73
N ILE A 87 -15.69 -3.66 2.74
CA ILE A 87 -15.51 -4.03 1.33
C ILE A 87 -14.96 -2.81 0.61
N ILE A 88 -13.75 -2.96 0.06
CA ILE A 88 -13.04 -1.88 -0.64
C ILE A 88 -12.97 -2.28 -2.12
N SER A 89 -13.41 -1.41 -3.03
CA SER A 89 -13.31 -1.68 -4.48
C SER A 89 -11.84 -1.74 -4.92
N SER A 90 -11.56 -2.39 -6.05
CA SER A 90 -10.21 -2.55 -6.61
C SER A 90 -9.52 -1.20 -6.85
N GLU A 91 -10.26 -0.22 -7.33
CA GLU A 91 -9.78 1.13 -7.66
C GLU A 91 -9.38 1.86 -6.38
N MET A 92 -10.19 1.73 -5.33
CA MET A 92 -9.90 2.32 -4.02
C MET A 92 -8.71 1.66 -3.34
N GLN A 93 -8.56 0.33 -3.46
CA GLN A 93 -7.36 -0.36 -2.99
C GLN A 93 -6.10 0.18 -3.68
N LEU A 94 -6.15 0.39 -5.00
CA LEU A 94 -5.04 0.94 -5.78
C LEU A 94 -4.68 2.36 -5.34
N ILE A 95 -5.68 3.23 -5.11
CA ILE A 95 -5.49 4.59 -4.61
C ILE A 95 -4.84 4.59 -3.23
N LEU A 96 -5.39 3.80 -2.29
CA LEU A 96 -4.85 3.70 -0.93
C LEU A 96 -3.40 3.22 -0.93
N LEU A 97 -3.06 2.25 -1.78
CA LEU A 97 -1.69 1.77 -1.95
C LEU A 97 -0.77 2.84 -2.53
N ALA A 98 -1.23 3.58 -3.55
CA ALA A 98 -0.47 4.66 -4.15
C ALA A 98 -0.22 5.81 -3.16
N LEU A 99 -1.22 6.16 -2.33
CA LEU A 99 -1.09 7.17 -1.28
C LEU A 99 -0.13 6.74 -0.17
N ALA A 100 -0.16 5.47 0.24
CA ALA A 100 0.79 4.94 1.23
C ALA A 100 2.22 4.88 0.68
N TYR A 101 2.37 4.61 -0.62
CA TYR A 101 3.67 4.53 -1.29
C TYR A 101 4.28 5.92 -1.54
N SER A 102 3.46 6.92 -1.86
CA SER A 102 3.91 8.27 -2.21
C SER A 102 4.54 9.01 -1.02
N GLU A 103 5.75 9.54 -1.22
CA GLU A 103 6.45 10.37 -0.22
C GLU A 103 5.68 11.64 0.14
N SER A 104 4.86 12.13 -0.78
CA SER A 104 4.12 13.38 -0.62
C SER A 104 3.13 13.33 0.55
N PHE A 105 2.75 12.14 1.03
CA PHE A 105 1.76 11.95 2.09
C PHE A 105 2.36 11.49 3.43
N PHE A 106 3.70 11.48 3.57
CA PHE A 106 4.36 10.99 4.79
C PHE A 106 4.05 11.83 6.04
N ASP A 107 3.63 13.08 5.84
CA ASP A 107 3.19 14.00 6.89
C ASP A 107 1.78 13.70 7.43
N VAL A 108 1.01 12.81 6.78
CA VAL A 108 -0.37 12.49 7.16
C VAL A 108 -0.46 11.06 7.69
N ASP A 109 -1.22 10.85 8.77
CA ASP A 109 -1.52 9.50 9.27
C ASP A 109 -2.36 8.73 8.24
N ILE A 110 -1.83 7.60 7.78
CA ILE A 110 -2.46 6.76 6.76
C ILE A 110 -3.77 6.12 7.25
N LYS A 111 -3.95 5.91 8.56
CA LYS A 111 -5.20 5.38 9.12
C LYS A 111 -6.33 6.38 8.99
N ILE A 112 -6.05 7.63 9.37
CA ILE A 112 -7.01 8.74 9.23
C ILE A 112 -7.35 8.94 7.76
N LEU A 113 -6.33 8.93 6.90
CA LEU A 113 -6.52 9.06 5.45
C LEU A 113 -7.36 7.91 4.89
N LYS A 114 -7.09 6.66 5.30
CA LYS A 114 -7.88 5.50 4.90
C LYS A 114 -9.34 5.62 5.34
N GLU A 115 -9.60 5.97 6.60
CA GLU A 115 -10.98 6.14 7.08
C GLU A 115 -11.73 7.26 6.35
N LYS A 116 -11.04 8.38 6.09
CA LYS A 116 -11.60 9.49 5.30
C LYS A 116 -11.93 9.02 3.89
N ILE A 117 -11.02 8.26 3.28
CA ILE A 117 -11.19 7.68 1.95
C ILE A 117 -12.30 6.63 1.88
N LEU A 118 -12.58 5.92 2.97
CA LEU A 118 -13.69 4.96 2.99
C LEU A 118 -15.05 5.61 3.25
N LYS A 119 -15.09 6.79 3.89
CA LYS A 119 -16.34 7.50 4.25
C LYS A 119 -16.83 8.48 3.19
N SER A 120 -15.95 9.02 2.35
CA SER A 120 -16.34 10.01 1.33
C SER A 120 -16.85 9.36 0.03
N ASP A 121 -17.63 10.08 -0.77
CA ASP A 121 -18.20 9.58 -2.04
C ASP A 121 -17.20 9.77 -3.20
N TYR A 122 -16.29 8.80 -3.36
CA TYR A 122 -15.17 8.88 -4.31
C TYR A 122 -15.49 8.48 -5.75
N LYS A 123 -16.77 8.40 -6.13
CA LYS A 123 -17.17 8.10 -7.51
C LYS A 123 -16.53 9.04 -8.53
N ASN A 124 -16.35 10.32 -8.18
CA ASN A 124 -15.69 11.29 -9.04
C ASN A 124 -14.19 11.02 -9.19
N LEU A 125 -13.56 10.57 -8.11
CA LEU A 125 -12.13 10.30 -8.08
C LEU A 125 -11.79 9.01 -8.86
N ILE A 126 -12.66 8.01 -8.78
CA ILE A 126 -12.58 6.78 -9.59
C ILE A 126 -12.66 7.13 -11.08
N LYS A 127 -13.60 8.00 -11.50
CA LYS A 127 -13.70 8.47 -12.89
C LYS A 127 -12.45 9.20 -13.39
N GLN A 128 -11.79 9.96 -12.52
CA GLN A 128 -10.56 10.67 -12.88
C GLN A 128 -9.38 9.70 -13.10
N ILE A 129 -9.36 8.59 -12.36
CA ILE A 129 -8.30 7.58 -12.41
C ILE A 129 -8.52 6.56 -13.52
N GLU A 130 -9.73 6.45 -14.04
CA GLU A 130 -10.09 5.52 -15.12
C GLU A 130 -9.22 5.69 -16.38
N ASN A 131 -8.72 6.90 -16.63
CA ASN A 131 -7.84 7.20 -17.77
C ASN A 131 -6.34 6.97 -17.50
N ILE A 132 -5.95 6.73 -16.24
CA ILE A 132 -4.55 6.56 -15.85
C ILE A 132 -4.11 5.12 -16.15
N LYS A 133 -3.06 4.96 -16.96
CA LYS A 133 -2.64 3.64 -17.45
C LYS A 133 -1.49 3.05 -16.65
N THR A 134 -0.67 3.88 -16.00
CA THR A 134 0.52 3.43 -15.27
C THR A 134 0.49 3.81 -13.81
N PHE A 135 1.16 3.01 -12.97
CA PHE A 135 1.23 3.30 -11.54
C PHE A 135 2.05 4.56 -11.25
N THR A 136 3.02 4.88 -12.12
CA THR A 136 3.84 6.10 -11.97
C THR A 136 3.01 7.36 -12.23
N GLU A 137 2.18 7.37 -13.28
CA GLU A 137 1.24 8.48 -13.54
C GLU A 137 0.28 8.70 -12.37
N LEU A 138 -0.21 7.61 -11.75
CA LEU A 138 -1.06 7.70 -10.57
C LEU A 138 -0.35 8.39 -9.40
N LEU A 139 0.91 8.05 -9.15
CA LEU A 139 1.70 8.69 -8.08
C LEU A 139 1.90 10.19 -8.34
N GLU A 140 2.18 10.57 -9.59
CA GLU A 140 2.33 11.99 -9.98
C GLU A 140 1.02 12.77 -9.83
N TYR A 141 -0.09 12.18 -10.26
CA TYR A 141 -1.42 12.77 -10.13
C TYR A 141 -1.77 13.02 -8.66
N LEU A 142 -1.58 12.02 -7.80
CA LEU A 142 -1.83 12.14 -6.37
C LEU A 142 -0.92 13.19 -5.71
N GLY A 143 0.34 13.29 -6.14
CA GLY A 143 1.27 14.33 -5.67
C GLY A 143 0.79 15.74 -6.00
N LYS A 144 0.30 15.97 -7.23
CA LYS A 144 -0.23 17.27 -7.66
C LYS A 144 -1.53 17.65 -6.93
N ASN A 145 -2.38 16.67 -6.64
CA ASN A 145 -3.69 16.89 -6.02
C ASN A 145 -3.72 16.62 -4.51
N LYS A 146 -2.56 16.62 -3.83
CA LYS A 146 -2.43 16.35 -2.39
C LYS A 146 -3.49 17.05 -1.52
N LYS A 147 -3.83 18.31 -1.84
CA LYS A 147 -4.81 19.11 -1.09
C LYS A 147 -6.21 18.48 -1.09
N GLU A 148 -6.67 17.93 -2.21
CA GLU A 148 -8.02 17.34 -2.34
C GLU A 148 -8.21 16.10 -1.47
N PHE A 149 -7.12 15.37 -1.19
CA PHE A 149 -7.16 14.16 -0.36
C PHE A 149 -7.04 14.45 1.14
N ILE A 150 -6.45 15.61 1.49
CA ILE A 150 -6.22 16.00 2.89
C ILE A 150 -7.34 16.91 3.41
N SER A 151 -7.90 17.79 2.57
CA SER A 151 -9.03 18.69 2.90
C SER A 151 -10.30 17.94 3.19
#